data_AF-A0A2R6CUS9-F1
#
_entry.id   AF-A0A2R6CUS9-F1
#
_cell.length_a   1.000
_cell.length_b   1.000
_cell.length_c   1.000
_cell.angle_alpha   90.00
_cell.angle_beta   90.00
_cell.angle_gamma   90.00
#
_symmetry.space_group_name_H-M   'P 1'
#
loop_
_entity.id
_entity.type
_entity.pdbx_description
1 polymer ?
#
loop_
_entity_poly.entity_id
_entity_poly.type
_entity_poly.pdbx_seq_one_letter_code
_entity_poly.pdbx_strand_id
1 'polypeptide(L)' 'MTGKTQGKTRAAEGLPLEPIDADSADRIDVHLKRASYADDVDEANFHVRHARQLLEACKTE' A
#
# COMPACT_ATOMS: atom_id res chain seq x y z
N MET A 1 14.45 -12.33 24.73
CA MET A 1 13.03 -11.91 24.78
C MET A 1 12.67 -11.36 23.41
N THR A 2 12.08 -12.19 22.54
CA THR A 2 11.66 -11.79 21.19
C THR A 2 10.15 -11.54 21.21
N GLY A 3 9.78 -10.26 21.21
CA GLY A 3 8.37 -9.85 21.18
C GLY A 3 7.80 -10.00 19.76
N LYS A 4 7.11 -11.12 19.51
CA LYS A 4 6.18 -11.23 18.39
C LYS A 4 4.86 -10.58 18.79
N THR A 5 4.47 -9.48 18.14
CA THR A 5 3.13 -8.92 18.26
C THR A 5 2.29 -9.31 17.05
N GLN A 6 1.30 -10.15 17.32
CA GLN A 6 0.25 -10.61 16.42
C GLN A 6 -0.87 -9.56 16.38
N GLY A 7 -1.32 -9.20 15.17
CA GLY A 7 -2.49 -8.34 14.95
C GLY A 7 -3.31 -8.86 13.77
N LYS A 8 -4.06 -9.94 14.00
CA LYS A 8 -4.97 -10.58 13.03
C LYS A 8 -6.25 -9.75 12.93
N THR A 9 -6.45 -9.03 11.84
CA THR A 9 -7.75 -8.47 11.46
C THR A 9 -8.29 -9.17 10.21
N ARG A 10 -9.35 -9.91 10.45
CA ARG A 10 -10.21 -10.67 9.54
C ARG A 10 -10.69 -9.82 8.36
N ALA A 11 -10.25 -10.15 7.15
CA ALA A 11 -10.93 -9.83 5.90
C ALA A 11 -11.24 -11.15 5.16
N ALA A 12 -12.27 -11.11 4.30
CA ALA A 12 -13.05 -12.21 3.74
C ALA A 12 -12.26 -13.47 3.27
N GLU A 13 -12.96 -14.61 3.30
CA GLU A 13 -12.53 -15.92 2.79
C GLU A 13 -11.80 -15.80 1.44
N GLY A 14 -10.48 -16.02 1.44
CA GLY A 14 -9.69 -16.04 0.22
C GLY A 14 -8.25 -15.62 0.42
N LEU A 15 -7.41 -16.60 0.78
CA LEU A 15 -5.95 -16.54 0.86
C LEU A 15 -5.35 -15.61 1.93
N PRO A 16 -4.28 -16.01 2.63
CA PRO A 16 -3.49 -15.08 3.41
C PRO A 16 -2.91 -14.04 2.43
N LEU A 17 -3.36 -12.80 2.50
CA LEU A 17 -2.66 -11.70 1.85
C LEU A 17 -1.27 -11.66 2.46
N GLU A 18 -0.25 -11.85 1.62
CA GLU A 18 1.11 -11.67 2.10
C GLU A 18 1.28 -10.24 2.61
N PRO A 19 1.91 -10.07 3.78
CA PRO A 19 2.09 -8.75 4.34
C PRO A 19 2.99 -7.94 3.42
N ILE A 20 2.49 -6.79 2.95
CA ILE A 20 3.29 -5.80 2.23
C ILE A 20 4.42 -5.34 3.15
N ASP A 21 5.64 -5.22 2.62
CA ASP A 21 6.77 -4.71 3.40
C ASP A 21 6.54 -3.25 3.82
N ALA A 22 7.11 -2.85 4.96
CA ALA A 22 6.87 -1.53 5.54
C ALA A 22 7.36 -0.36 4.66
N ASP A 23 8.47 -0.52 3.93
CA ASP A 23 8.99 0.50 3.00
C ASP A 23 8.01 0.70 1.83
N SER A 24 7.51 -0.40 1.25
CA SER A 24 6.51 -0.34 0.19
C SER A 24 5.21 0.30 0.67
N ALA A 25 4.74 -0.05 1.88
CA ALA A 25 3.55 0.54 2.48
C ALA A 25 3.71 2.06 2.68
N ASP A 26 4.84 2.50 3.23
CA ASP A 26 5.13 3.93 3.44
C ASP A 26 5.19 4.70 2.10
N ARG A 27 5.80 4.11 1.07
CA ARG A 27 5.88 4.73 -0.27
C ARG A 27 4.53 4.84 -0.95
N ILE A 28 3.68 3.82 -0.80
CA ILE A 28 2.29 3.86 -1.29
C ILE A 28 1.51 4.98 -0.57
N ASP A 29 1.63 5.08 0.75
CA ASP A 29 0.95 6.10 1.55
C ASP A 29 1.36 7.53 1.15
N VAL A 30 2.65 7.77 0.90
CA VAL A 30 3.12 9.07 0.38
C VAL A 30 2.46 9.44 -0.93
N HIS A 31 2.34 8.49 -1.87
CA HIS A 31 1.67 8.75 -3.15
C HIS A 31 0.18 9.01 -2.98
N LEU A 32 -0.51 8.25 -2.13
CA LEU A 32 -1.94 8.46 -1.87
C LEU A 32 -2.20 9.81 -1.18
N LYS A 33 -1.36 10.21 -0.23
CA LYS A 33 -1.43 11.54 0.39
C LYS A 33 -1.24 12.63 -0.65
N ARG A 34 -0.21 12.55 -1.49
CA ARG A 34 -0.01 13.53 -2.56
C ARG A 34 -1.18 13.59 -3.53
N ALA A 35 -1.76 12.44 -3.90
CA ALA A 35 -2.96 12.41 -4.72
C ALA A 35 -4.16 13.12 -4.07
N SER A 36 -4.33 12.97 -2.75
CA SER A 36 -5.42 13.61 -2.00
C SER A 36 -5.27 15.13 -1.82
N TYR A 37 -4.03 15.64 -1.92
CA TYR A 37 -3.73 17.06 -1.80
C TYR A 37 -3.46 17.74 -3.16
N ALA A 38 -3.48 16.99 -4.26
CA ALA A 38 -3.25 17.54 -5.59
C ALA A 38 -4.46 18.38 -6.02
N ASP A 39 -4.20 19.61 -6.46
CA ASP A 39 -5.22 20.52 -7.00
C ASP A 39 -5.56 20.18 -8.47
N ASP A 40 -4.67 19.45 -9.16
CA ASP A 40 -4.84 18.98 -10.53
C ASP A 40 -5.24 17.49 -10.57
N VAL A 41 -6.26 17.18 -11.36
CA VAL A 41 -6.74 15.82 -11.62
C VAL A 41 -5.66 14.97 -12.29
N ASP A 42 -4.84 15.55 -13.17
CA ASP A 42 -3.76 14.82 -13.83
C ASP A 42 -2.63 14.45 -12.87
N GLU A 43 -2.30 15.34 -11.93
CA GLU A 43 -1.35 15.10 -10.85
C GLU A 43 -1.87 14.04 -9.86
N ALA A 44 -3.14 14.14 -9.45
CA ALA A 44 -3.79 13.13 -8.61
C ALA A 44 -3.74 11.75 -9.28
N ASN A 45 -4.10 11.67 -10.57
CA ASN A 45 -4.08 10.44 -11.34
C ASN A 45 -2.66 9.90 -11.53
N PHE A 46 -1.65 10.76 -11.70
CA PHE A 46 -0.25 10.35 -11.73
C PHE A 46 0.15 9.62 -10.45
N HIS A 47 -0.15 10.21 -9.29
CA HIS A 47 0.16 9.60 -8.01
C HIS A 47 -0.62 8.31 -7.73
N VAL A 48 -1.89 8.24 -8.11
CA VAL A 48 -2.69 7.01 -8.01
C VAL A 48 -2.12 5.89 -8.89
N ARG A 49 -1.69 6.18 -10.12
CA ARG A 49 -1.04 5.18 -11.00
C ARG A 49 0.24 4.65 -10.36
N HIS A 50 1.06 5.52 -9.78
CA HIS A 50 2.30 5.12 -9.11
C HIS A 50 2.05 4.25 -7.88
N ALA A 51 1.08 4.61 -7.03
CA ALA A 51 0.67 3.79 -5.89
C ALA A 51 0.21 2.38 -6.31
N ARG A 52 -0.53 2.28 -7.43
CA ARG A 52 -0.93 0.98 -8.00
C ARG A 52 0.27 0.17 -8.48
N GLN A 53 1.22 0.79 -9.19
CA GLN A 53 2.43 0.11 -9.66
C GLN A 53 3.24 -0.47 -8.51
N LEU A 54 3.40 0.28 -7.41
CA LEU A 54 4.06 -0.21 -6.20
C LEU A 54 3.31 -1.39 -5.59
N LEU A 55 1.97 -1.30 -5.48
CA LEU A 55 1.16 -2.39 -4.95
C LEU A 55 1.25 -3.67 -5.81
N GLU A 56 1.28 -3.55 -7.13
CA GLU A 56 1.44 -4.71 -8.01
C GLU A 56 2.84 -5.33 -7.89
N ALA A 57 3.89 -4.52 -7.70
CA ALA A 57 5.23 -5.03 -7.46
C ALA A 57 5.31 -5.88 -6.18
N CYS A 58 4.55 -5.52 -5.14
CA CYS A 58 4.45 -6.29 -3.89
C CYS A 58 3.70 -7.63 -4.02
N LYS A 59 2.95 -7.86 -5.11
CA LYS A 59 2.19 -9.11 -5.34
C LYS A 59 2.97 -10.14 -6.16
N THR A 60 4.08 -9.73 -6.76
CA THR A 60 4.86 -10.54 -7.70
C THR A 60 6.10 -11.19 -7.08
N GLU A 61 6.24 -11.14 -5.75
CA GLU A 61 7.32 -11.83 -5.02
C GLU A 61 6.86 -13.16 -4.42
#